data_AF-A0A955HL03-F1
#
_entry.id   AF-A0A955HL03-F1
#
_cell.length_a   1.000
_cell.length_b   1.000
_cell.length_c   1.000
_cell.angle_alpha   90.00
_cell.angle_beta   90.00
_cell.angle_gamma   90.00
#
_symmetry.space_group_name_H-M   'P 1'
#
loop_
_entity.id
_entity.type
_entity.pdbx_description
1 polymer ?
#
loop_
_entity_poly.entity_id
_entity_poly.type
_entity_poly.pdbx_seq_one_letter_code
_entity_poly.pdbx_strand_id
1 'polypeptide(L)'
;MYKIREKRMNCCGEKIQYFLKQEYGEAVSVSTIYRILNERYQLRSKWKKYCKPRHVKKGSKPRESVQTDTVYFGQVFAFTAIDTYTKEASVIMRPSLTSKDGEKALKQQLKEFQP
;
A
#
# COMPACT_ATOMS: atom_id res chain seq x y z
N MET A 1 16.99 -9.60 17.80
CA MET A 1 15.65 -9.09 17.38
C MET A 1 15.60 -7.58 17.20
N TYR A 2 15.96 -6.76 18.20
CA TYR A 2 15.89 -5.29 18.11
C TYR A 2 16.66 -4.71 16.90
N LYS A 3 17.90 -5.16 16.69
CA LYS A 3 18.74 -4.75 15.55
C LYS A 3 18.11 -5.07 14.19
N ILE A 4 17.40 -6.20 14.06
CA ILE A 4 16.71 -6.59 12.81
C ILE A 4 15.57 -5.60 12.53
N ARG A 5 14.78 -5.26 13.56
CA ARG A 5 13.68 -4.31 13.46
C ARG A 5 14.17 -2.91 13.06
N GLU A 6 15.23 -2.42 13.72
CA GLU A 6 15.80 -1.09 13.46
C GLU A 6 16.42 -1.01 12.05
N LYS A 7 17.20 -2.01 11.64
CA LYS A 7 17.83 -2.05 10.30
C LYS A 7 16.84 -2.21 9.14
N ARG A 8 15.66 -2.78 9.40
CA ARG A 8 14.67 -3.14 8.36
C ARG A 8 13.37 -2.32 8.51
N MET A 9 13.49 -1.01 8.73
CA MET A 9 12.38 -0.04 8.71
C MET A 9 11.25 -0.35 9.70
N ASN A 10 11.58 -0.72 10.94
CA ASN A 10 10.58 -1.04 11.99
C ASN A 10 9.62 -2.19 11.61
N CYS A 11 10.14 -3.21 10.91
CA CYS A 11 9.38 -4.35 10.41
C CYS A 11 8.63 -5.15 11.50
N CYS A 12 7.53 -5.83 11.11
CA CYS A 12 6.68 -6.62 12.00
C CYS A 12 7.33 -7.91 12.51
N GLY A 13 6.69 -8.56 13.48
CA GLY A 13 7.20 -9.78 14.12
C GLY A 13 7.36 -10.93 13.14
N GLU A 14 6.46 -11.07 12.16
CA GLU A 14 6.52 -12.09 11.11
C GLU A 14 7.73 -11.91 10.19
N LYS A 15 8.08 -10.65 9.86
CA LYS A 15 9.29 -10.36 9.09
C LYS A 15 10.55 -10.66 9.89
N ILE A 16 10.56 -10.34 11.18
CA ILE A 16 11.69 -10.69 12.06
C ILE A 16 11.85 -12.21 12.14
N GLN A 17 10.75 -12.97 12.25
CA GLN A 17 10.77 -14.43 12.23
C GLN A 17 11.38 -14.97 10.93
N TYR A 18 10.98 -14.40 9.78
CA TYR A 18 11.55 -14.75 8.49
C TYR A 18 13.07 -14.51 8.47
N PHE A 19 13.54 -13.34 8.92
CA PHE A 19 14.98 -13.04 8.95
C PHE A 19 15.76 -13.91 9.94
N LEU A 20 15.19 -14.22 11.10
CA LEU A 20 15.81 -15.14 12.05
C LEU A 20 16.00 -16.53 11.45
N LYS A 21 14.99 -17.03 10.71
CA LYS A 21 15.08 -18.32 10.05
C LYS A 21 16.09 -18.31 8.89
N GLN A 22 16.11 -17.25 8.09
CA GLN A 22 16.94 -17.18 6.88
C GLN A 22 18.41 -16.81 7.17
N GLU A 23 18.64 -15.80 8.00
CA GLU A 23 19.99 -15.26 8.24
C GLU A 23 20.69 -15.94 9.43
N TYR A 24 19.94 -16.50 10.37
CA TYR A 24 20.48 -17.05 11.63
C TYR A 24 20.12 -18.52 11.89
N GLY A 25 19.27 -19.13 11.06
CA GLY A 25 18.82 -20.52 11.24
C GLY A 25 17.95 -20.75 12.47
N GLU A 26 17.47 -19.69 13.13
CA GLU A 26 16.71 -19.79 14.38
C GLU A 26 15.20 -19.81 14.12
N ALA A 27 14.52 -20.80 14.70
CA ALA A 27 13.07 -20.93 14.66
C ALA A 27 12.43 -20.39 15.95
N VAL A 28 12.13 -19.08 15.98
CA VAL A 28 11.44 -18.44 17.11
C VAL A 28 9.96 -18.23 16.77
N SER A 29 9.06 -18.49 17.73
CA SER A 29 7.64 -18.21 17.56
C SER A 29 7.36 -16.70 17.49
N VAL A 30 6.37 -16.31 16.69
CA VAL A 30 5.95 -14.90 16.57
C VAL A 30 5.51 -14.34 17.93
N SER A 31 4.88 -15.15 18.78
CA SER A 31 4.50 -14.75 20.16
C SER A 31 5.71 -14.39 21.01
N THR A 32 6.78 -15.17 20.96
CA THR A 32 8.04 -14.89 21.69
C THR A 32 8.72 -13.64 21.15
N ILE A 33 8.70 -13.42 19.84
CA ILE A 33 9.21 -12.19 19.23
C ILE A 33 8.44 -10.97 19.77
N TYR A 34 7.11 -11.01 19.76
CA TYR A 34 6.30 -9.91 20.30
C TYR A 34 6.48 -9.72 21.81
N ARG A 35 6.67 -10.80 22.58
CA ARG A 35 6.99 -10.73 24.01
C ARG A 35 8.28 -9.94 24.24
N ILE A 36 9.36 -10.30 23.55
CA ILE A 36 10.65 -9.60 23.64
C ILE A 36 10.51 -8.16 23.13
N LEU A 37 9.83 -7.93 22.01
CA LEU A 37 9.65 -6.57 21.49
C LEU A 37 8.88 -5.65 22.45
N ASN A 38 7.93 -6.19 23.23
CA ASN A 38 7.17 -5.42 24.22
C ASN A 38 7.99 -5.01 25.45
N GLU A 39 9.14 -5.64 25.72
CA GLU A 39 10.04 -5.23 26.81
C GLU A 39 10.67 -3.86 26.53
N ARG A 40 10.91 -3.54 25.25
CA ARG A 40 11.61 -2.32 24.84
C ARG A 40 10.75 -1.32 24.09
N TYR A 41 9.69 -1.76 23.41
CA TYR A 41 8.84 -0.90 22.58
C TYR A 41 7.39 -0.93 23.03
N GLN A 42 6.76 0.25 23.03
CA GLN A 42 5.30 0.34 23.11
C GLN A 42 4.70 -0.03 21.74
N LEU A 43 4.45 -1.31 21.52
CA LEU A 43 3.88 -1.80 20.26
C LEU A 43 2.41 -1.39 20.14
N ARG A 44 1.97 -1.04 18.91
CA ARG A 44 0.57 -0.68 18.64
C ARG A 44 -0.33 -1.87 18.96
N SER A 45 -1.51 -1.59 19.54
CA SER A 45 -2.48 -2.65 19.78
C SER A 45 -2.98 -3.23 18.46
N LYS A 46 -3.10 -4.56 18.40
CA LYS A 46 -3.62 -5.28 17.21
C LYS A 46 -5.04 -4.85 16.84
N TRP A 47 -5.79 -4.31 17.81
CA TRP A 47 -7.21 -4.01 17.70
C TRP A 47 -7.55 -2.53 17.46
N LYS A 48 -6.65 -1.58 17.73
CA LYS A 48 -6.90 -0.18 17.35
C LYS A 48 -6.69 -0.02 15.84
N LYS A 49 -7.77 -0.21 15.08
CA LYS A 49 -7.87 0.32 13.71
C LYS A 49 -7.96 1.85 13.80
N TYR A 50 -6.81 2.52 13.84
CA TYR A 50 -6.78 3.96 13.58
C TYR A 50 -6.29 4.20 12.16
N CYS A 51 -7.09 4.87 11.35
CA CYS A 51 -6.60 5.72 10.28
C CYS A 51 -7.48 6.97 10.24
N LYS A 52 -7.00 8.07 10.83
CA LYS A 52 -7.38 9.40 10.31
C LYS A 52 -7.16 9.35 8.80
N PRO A 53 -8.10 9.85 7.97
CA PRO A 53 -7.86 9.98 6.53
C PRO A 53 -6.51 10.68 6.35
N ARG A 54 -5.58 10.05 5.61
CA ARG A 54 -4.38 10.78 5.19
C ARG A 54 -4.84 11.95 4.34
N HIS A 55 -4.15 13.08 4.47
CA HIS A 55 -4.40 14.22 3.60
C HIS A 55 -4.18 13.76 2.17
N VAL A 56 -5.24 13.70 1.36
CA VAL A 56 -5.10 13.47 -0.08
C VAL A 56 -4.36 14.69 -0.61
N LYS A 57 -3.21 14.45 -1.26
CA LYS A 57 -2.44 15.53 -1.87
C LYS A 57 -3.31 16.14 -2.96
N LYS A 58 -3.85 17.33 -2.71
CA LYS A 58 -4.55 18.10 -3.73
C LYS A 58 -3.51 18.75 -4.62
N GLY A 59 -3.64 18.58 -5.95
CA GLY A 59 -2.90 19.38 -6.91
C GLY A 59 -3.22 20.86 -6.72
N SER A 60 -2.22 21.70 -6.97
CA SER A 60 -2.34 23.17 -7.04
C SER A 60 -2.67 23.66 -8.45
N LYS A 61 -2.48 22.81 -9.47
CA LYS A 61 -2.81 23.05 -10.87
C LYS A 61 -3.36 21.79 -11.54
N PRO A 62 -4.06 21.91 -12.69
CA PRO A 62 -4.50 20.76 -13.48
C PRO A 62 -3.35 19.80 -13.78
N ARG A 63 -3.62 18.50 -13.71
CA ARG A 63 -2.74 17.38 -14.07
C ARG A 63 -1.49 17.24 -13.19
N GLU A 64 -1.38 17.99 -12.10
CA GLU A 64 -0.27 17.87 -11.15
C GLU A 64 -0.36 16.60 -10.29
N SER A 65 -1.59 16.23 -9.89
CA SER A 65 -1.83 15.04 -9.09
C SER A 65 -3.15 14.41 -9.51
N VAL A 66 -3.03 13.23 -10.11
CA VAL A 66 -4.16 12.37 -10.48
C VAL A 66 -4.18 11.19 -9.52
N GLN A 67 -5.31 10.96 -8.86
CA GLN A 67 -5.53 9.82 -8.01
C GLN A 67 -6.09 8.68 -8.84
N THR A 68 -5.43 7.52 -8.81
CA THR A 68 -5.90 6.32 -9.48
C THR A 68 -6.38 5.29 -8.46
N ASP A 69 -7.46 4.59 -8.80
CA ASP A 69 -8.01 3.51 -7.97
C ASP A 69 -8.63 2.43 -8.88
N THR A 70 -9.16 1.37 -8.29
CA THR A 70 -9.87 0.33 -9.03
C THR A 70 -11.11 -0.14 -8.28
N VAL A 71 -12.25 -0.09 -8.95
CA VAL A 71 -13.53 -0.59 -8.41
C VAL A 71 -13.86 -1.92 -9.07
N TYR A 72 -14.21 -2.91 -8.26
CA TYR A 72 -14.66 -4.21 -8.73
C TYR A 72 -16.18 -4.24 -8.90
N PHE A 73 -16.64 -4.47 -10.13
CA PHE A 73 -18.05 -4.59 -10.48
C PHE A 73 -18.47 -6.06 -10.69
N GLY A 74 -17.89 -6.98 -9.93
CA GLY A 74 -18.28 -8.41 -9.91
C GLY A 74 -17.73 -9.25 -11.07
N GLN A 75 -17.68 -8.73 -12.29
CA GLN A 75 -17.09 -9.44 -13.44
C GLN A 75 -16.05 -8.62 -14.18
N VAL A 76 -16.04 -7.32 -13.93
CA VAL A 76 -15.16 -6.35 -14.58
C VAL A 76 -14.58 -5.41 -13.54
N PHE A 77 -13.41 -4.87 -13.83
CA PHE A 77 -12.69 -3.92 -13.01
C PHE A 77 -12.70 -2.57 -13.72
N ALA A 78 -13.14 -1.54 -13.00
CA ALA A 78 -13.09 -0.16 -13.44
C ALA A 78 -11.86 0.52 -12.88
N PHE A 79 -10.87 0.77 -13.73
CA PHE A 79 -9.69 1.53 -13.38
C PHE A 79 -10.05 3.02 -13.47
N THR A 80 -10.09 3.69 -12.33
CA THR A 80 -10.45 5.10 -12.23
C THR A 80 -9.20 5.96 -12.15
N ALA A 81 -9.26 7.14 -12.75
CA ALA A 81 -8.25 8.19 -12.62
C ALA A 81 -8.97 9.51 -12.47
N ILE A 82 -8.72 10.22 -11.37
CA ILE A 82 -9.38 11.49 -11.04
C ILE A 82 -8.33 12.56 -10.81
N ASP A 83 -8.40 13.64 -11.57
CA ASP A 83 -7.60 14.83 -11.32
C ASP A 83 -8.02 15.47 -9.99
N THR A 84 -7.08 15.61 -9.06
CA THR A 84 -7.39 16.11 -7.72
C THR A 84 -7.67 17.62 -7.69
N TYR A 85 -7.31 18.36 -8.74
CA TYR A 85 -7.58 19.78 -8.93
C TYR A 85 -8.86 20.01 -9.76
N THR A 86 -8.91 19.55 -11.02
CA THR A 86 -10.05 19.81 -11.94
C THR A 86 -11.28 18.96 -11.65
N LYS A 87 -11.11 17.81 -10.97
CA LYS A 87 -12.14 16.77 -10.76
C LYS A 87 -12.55 16.05 -12.04
N GLU A 88 -11.83 16.22 -13.15
CA GLU A 88 -12.00 15.41 -14.35
C GLU A 88 -11.70 13.95 -14.02
N ALA A 89 -12.55 13.05 -14.50
CA ALA A 89 -12.47 11.62 -14.23
C ALA A 89 -12.39 10.82 -15.53
N SER A 90 -11.51 9.84 -15.55
CA SER A 90 -11.39 8.83 -16.60
C SER A 90 -11.63 7.45 -15.99
N VAL A 91 -12.39 6.61 -16.69
CA VAL A 91 -12.73 5.26 -16.23
C VAL A 91 -12.52 4.27 -17.37
N ILE A 92 -11.58 3.34 -17.17
CA ILE A 92 -11.27 2.28 -18.14
C ILE A 92 -11.68 0.93 -17.59
N MET A 93 -12.57 0.24 -18.32
CA MET A 93 -13.05 -1.08 -17.95
C MET A 93 -12.10 -2.17 -18.47
N ARG A 94 -11.71 -3.12 -17.62
CA ARG A 94 -10.92 -4.30 -18.00
C ARG A 94 -11.49 -5.56 -17.35
N PRO A 95 -11.27 -6.75 -17.93
CA PRO A 95 -11.80 -8.00 -17.39
C PRO A 95 -11.04 -8.50 -16.15
N SER A 96 -9.81 -8.04 -15.89
CA SER A 96 -8.99 -8.57 -14.79
C SER A 96 -8.21 -7.50 -14.03
N LEU A 97 -7.91 -7.78 -12.75
CA LEU A 97 -7.01 -6.98 -11.91
C LEU A 97 -5.57 -7.48 -12.04
N THR A 98 -5.01 -7.39 -13.24
CA THR A 98 -3.63 -7.77 -13.53
C THR A 98 -2.77 -6.55 -13.87
N SER A 99 -1.45 -6.63 -13.66
CA SER A 99 -0.52 -5.56 -14.01
C SER A 99 -0.60 -5.15 -15.49
N LYS A 100 -0.85 -6.11 -16.39
CA LYS A 100 -1.00 -5.86 -17.82
C LYS A 100 -2.27 -5.07 -18.16
N ASP A 101 -3.37 -5.34 -17.46
CA ASP A 101 -4.62 -4.59 -17.61
C ASP A 101 -4.51 -3.20 -16.99
N GLY A 102 -3.85 -3.09 -15.84
CA GLY A 102 -3.54 -1.79 -15.21
C GLY A 102 -2.62 -0.92 -16.07
N GLU A 103 -1.59 -1.49 -16.69
CA GLU A 103 -0.71 -0.76 -17.61
C GLU A 103 -1.47 -0.20 -18.82
N LYS A 104 -2.38 -1.00 -19.40
CA LYS A 104 -3.22 -0.56 -20.53
C LYS A 104 -4.14 0.58 -20.11
N ALA A 105 -4.81 0.45 -18.96
CA ALA A 105 -5.67 1.50 -18.42
C ALA A 105 -4.89 2.79 -18.17
N LEU A 106 -3.72 2.69 -17.53
CA LEU A 106 -2.86 3.83 -17.26
C LEU A 106 -2.39 4.53 -18.55
N LYS A 107 -1.96 3.77 -19.56
CA LYS A 107 -1.55 4.34 -20.87
C LYS A 107 -2.69 5.09 -21.56
N GLN A 108 -3.92 4.62 -21.42
CA GLN A 108 -5.08 5.30 -21.99
C GLN A 108 -5.40 6.57 -21.19
N GLN A 109 -5.42 6.50 -19.87
CA GLN A 109 -5.65 7.64 -18.99
C GLN A 109 -4.61 8.75 -19.21
N LEU A 110 -3.33 8.40 -19.37
CA LEU A 110 -2.27 9.37 -19.67
C LEU A 110 -2.48 10.10 -21.01
N LYS A 111 -3.16 9.49 -21.99
CA LYS A 111 -3.52 10.17 -23.24
C LYS A 111 -4.67 11.15 -23.04
N GLU A 112 -5.60 10.83 -22.15
CA GLU A 112 -6.75 11.70 -21.83
C GLU A 112 -6.33 12.90 -20.96
N PHE A 113 -5.40 12.71 -20.04
CA PHE A 113 -4.83 13.77 -19.19
C PHE A 113 -3.64 14.51 -19.82
N GLN A 114 -3.54 14.56 -21.14
CA GLN A 114 -2.53 15.39 -21.80
C GLN A 114 -2.70 16.87 -21.41
N PRO A 115 -1.58 17.61 -21.22
CA PRO A 115 -1.58 19.01 -20.79
C PRO A 115 -2.32 19.93 -21.77
#